data_AF-A0A257JK43-F1
#
_entry.id   AF-A0A257JK43-F1
#
_cell.length_a   1.000
_cell.length_b   1.000
_cell.length_c   1.000
_cell.angle_alpha   90.00
_cell.angle_beta   90.00
_cell.angle_gamma   90.00
#
_symmetry.space_group_name_H-M   'P 1'
#
loop_
_entity.id
_entity.type
_entity.pdbx_description
1 polymer ?
#
loop_
_entity_poly.entity_id
_entity_poly.type
_entity_poly.pdbx_seq_one_letter_code
_entity_poly.pdbx_strand_id
1 'polypeptide(L)'
;LESPEITIPVGTPVARMSFDHFVATESGFDGGNVKISVNGGAWQLVQAAHFVFYGYNATLATIGNGNTNPLAGQPAFTGTDGGSVTGSWGRSIVNLAPYAGAGDKIKLRFEAGKDGCGGITGWYMDDLSVYSCPTPCACIEPGQPRVGQRRPLGAFFLVLRNGGTRVTGTPMLAARSKAQAAVDVADEGRRDLHARDQTFEFTRQLARQLKGLQQLRGVHAAVGAQQGKGRDLGGVKSEVEAV
;
A
#
# COMPACT_ATOMS: atom_id res chain seq x y z
N LEU A 1 9.86 16.11 -4.09
CA LEU A 1 9.03 17.02 -3.26
C LEU A 1 9.48 16.92 -1.81
N GLU A 2 9.57 18.03 -1.08
CA GLU A 2 9.87 18.03 0.36
C GLU A 2 8.79 18.77 1.14
N SER A 3 8.51 18.31 2.36
CA SER A 3 7.66 19.02 3.30
C SER A 3 8.43 20.15 4.00
N PRO A 4 7.72 21.15 4.57
CA PRO A 4 8.24 21.96 5.67
C PRO A 4 8.64 21.07 6.87
N GLU A 5 9.33 21.68 7.83
CA GLU A 5 9.57 21.04 9.13
C GLU A 5 8.24 20.86 9.89
N ILE A 6 8.04 19.67 10.44
CA ILE A 6 6.88 19.27 11.22
C ILE A 6 7.36 18.89 12.61
N THR A 7 6.88 19.56 13.64
CA THR A 7 7.17 19.18 15.04
C THR A 7 6.13 18.15 15.50
N ILE A 8 6.58 17.00 15.98
CA ILE A 8 5.70 16.01 16.62
C ILE A 8 5.36 16.56 18.02
N PRO A 9 4.08 16.82 18.34
CA PRO A 9 3.72 17.36 19.65
C PRO A 9 4.20 16.48 20.80
N VAL A 10 4.61 17.10 21.90
CA VAL A 10 4.91 16.39 23.15
C VAL A 10 3.69 15.60 23.61
N GLY A 11 3.89 14.41 24.19
CA GLY A 11 2.80 13.52 24.61
C GLY A 11 2.10 12.76 23.46
N THR A 12 2.60 12.86 22.23
CA THR A 12 2.11 12.02 21.11
C THR A 12 2.48 10.55 21.36
N PRO A 13 1.51 9.62 21.44
CA PRO A 13 1.82 8.22 21.71
C PRO A 13 2.48 7.53 20.51
N VAL A 14 1.87 7.65 19.32
CA VAL A 14 2.38 7.10 18.06
C VAL A 14 2.04 8.07 16.94
N ALA A 15 3.07 8.57 16.25
CA ALA A 15 2.91 9.38 15.06
C ALA A 15 2.75 8.49 13.82
N ARG A 16 1.82 8.87 12.94
CA ARG A 16 1.57 8.25 11.65
C ARG A 16 1.52 9.31 10.57
N MET A 17 1.81 8.88 9.34
CA MET A 17 1.60 9.67 8.14
C MET A 17 0.57 8.96 7.26
N SER A 18 -0.34 9.70 6.64
CA SER A 18 -1.15 9.23 5.53
C SER A 18 -1.02 10.16 4.34
N PHE A 19 -1.11 9.62 3.15
CA PHE A 19 -1.20 10.39 1.90
C PHE A 19 -1.96 9.57 0.86
N ASP A 20 -2.69 10.28 0.01
CA ASP A 20 -3.31 9.70 -1.17
C ASP A 20 -2.36 9.87 -2.34
N HIS A 21 -2.32 8.87 -3.22
CA HIS A 21 -1.46 8.90 -4.37
C HIS A 21 -1.99 8.06 -5.53
N PHE A 22 -1.63 8.48 -6.73
CA PHE A 22 -1.86 7.78 -7.99
C PHE A 22 -0.51 7.42 -8.58
N VAL A 23 -0.32 6.15 -8.93
CA VAL A 23 0.95 5.65 -9.49
C VAL A 23 0.68 5.04 -10.87
N ALA A 24 1.37 5.56 -11.89
CA ALA A 24 1.44 4.98 -13.21
C ALA A 24 2.87 5.18 -13.75
N THR A 25 3.76 4.25 -13.44
CA THR A 25 5.18 4.28 -13.83
C THR A 25 5.61 2.95 -14.43
N GLU A 26 6.74 2.89 -15.14
CA GLU A 26 7.26 1.61 -15.65
C GLU A 26 7.43 0.60 -14.51
N SER A 27 6.73 -0.52 -14.62
CA SER A 27 6.67 -1.51 -13.54
C SER A 27 8.05 -2.10 -13.27
N GLY A 28 8.54 -1.91 -12.05
CA GLY A 28 9.82 -2.43 -11.59
C GLY A 28 11.04 -1.60 -11.98
N PHE A 29 10.91 -0.58 -12.84
CA PHE A 29 12.04 0.27 -13.27
C PHE A 29 11.90 1.69 -12.75
N ASP A 30 10.71 2.27 -12.93
CA ASP A 30 10.37 3.62 -12.52
C ASP A 30 9.50 3.62 -11.27
N GLY A 31 9.59 4.66 -10.47
CA GLY A 31 8.76 4.74 -9.28
C GLY A 31 9.15 5.83 -8.33
N GLY A 32 8.57 5.77 -7.14
CA GLY A 32 8.86 6.73 -6.10
C GLY A 32 8.87 6.15 -4.70
N ASN A 33 9.65 6.77 -3.83
CA ASN A 33 9.77 6.40 -2.43
C ASN A 33 9.65 7.61 -1.50
N VAL A 34 9.50 7.31 -0.22
CA VAL A 34 9.40 8.28 0.87
C VAL A 34 10.66 8.21 1.72
N LYS A 35 11.24 9.37 2.02
CA LYS A 35 12.36 9.54 2.93
C LYS A 35 11.98 10.48 4.07
N ILE A 36 12.63 10.30 5.21
CA ILE A 36 12.43 11.13 6.41
C ILE A 36 13.79 11.65 6.90
N SER A 37 13.80 12.90 7.36
CA SER A 37 14.92 13.49 8.10
C SER A 37 14.39 13.87 9.49
N VAL A 38 15.16 13.55 10.53
CA VAL A 38 14.77 13.77 11.93
C VAL A 38 15.81 14.68 12.57
N ASN A 39 15.36 15.76 13.20
CA ASN A 39 16.18 16.77 13.89
C ASN A 39 17.34 17.32 13.03
N GLY A 40 17.09 17.51 11.74
CA GLY A 40 18.10 18.00 10.78
C GLY A 40 19.15 16.96 10.36
N GLY A 41 18.96 15.69 10.73
CA GLY A 41 19.83 14.58 10.35
C GLY A 41 19.76 14.22 8.87
N ALA A 42 20.62 13.27 8.47
CA ALA A 42 20.63 12.74 7.10
C ALA A 42 19.28 12.12 6.71
N TRP A 43 18.96 12.16 5.41
CA TRP A 43 17.76 11.54 4.88
C TRP A 43 17.83 10.01 4.98
N GLN A 44 16.82 9.42 5.60
CA GLN A 44 16.66 7.99 5.74
C GLN A 44 15.50 7.52 4.88
N LEU A 45 15.66 6.40 4.17
CA LEU A 45 14.58 5.77 3.44
C LEU A 45 13.54 5.20 4.42
N VAL A 46 12.26 5.54 4.23
CA VAL A 46 11.17 4.87 4.94
C VAL A 46 11.14 3.41 4.48
N GLN A 47 11.21 2.47 5.41
CA GLN A 47 11.29 1.04 5.12
C GLN A 47 9.89 0.50 4.79
N ALA A 48 9.83 -0.46 3.86
CA ALA A 48 8.57 -1.10 3.45
C ALA A 48 7.80 -1.68 4.65
N ALA A 49 8.51 -2.24 5.64
CA ALA A 49 7.93 -2.82 6.84
C ALA A 49 7.19 -1.82 7.75
N HIS A 50 7.39 -0.51 7.55
CA HIS A 50 6.75 0.52 8.37
C HIS A 50 5.46 1.07 7.74
N PHE A 51 5.09 0.61 6.55
CA PHE A 51 3.76 0.86 5.99
C PHE A 51 2.75 -0.07 6.67
N VAL A 52 1.74 0.53 7.31
CA VAL A 52 0.64 -0.19 7.96
C VAL A 52 -0.56 -0.37 7.03
N PHE A 53 -0.60 0.39 5.93
CA PHE A 53 -1.61 0.27 4.88
C PHE A 53 -1.00 0.67 3.54
N TYR A 54 -1.19 -0.18 2.52
CA TYR A 54 -0.64 -0.09 1.16
C TYR A 54 0.78 0.50 1.08
N GLY A 55 1.79 -0.36 1.30
CA GLY A 55 3.19 0.02 1.17
C GLY A 55 3.77 -0.17 -0.23
N TYR A 56 5.08 0.02 -0.34
CA TYR A 56 5.82 -0.26 -1.57
C TYR A 56 5.49 -1.65 -2.12
N ASN A 57 5.23 -1.73 -3.41
CA ASN A 57 4.83 -2.96 -4.08
C ASN A 57 6.02 -3.70 -4.71
N ALA A 58 7.19 -3.05 -4.84
CA ALA A 58 8.40 -3.71 -5.33
C ALA A 58 9.69 -3.01 -4.86
N THR A 59 10.81 -3.69 -5.09
CA THR A 59 12.13 -3.09 -5.18
C THR A 59 12.46 -2.85 -6.64
N LEU A 60 12.88 -1.64 -6.98
CA LEU A 60 13.24 -1.30 -8.35
C LEU A 60 14.43 -2.14 -8.81
N ALA A 61 14.44 -2.50 -10.09
CA ALA A 61 15.55 -3.16 -10.75
C ALA A 61 16.85 -2.41 -10.45
N THR A 62 17.94 -3.16 -10.23
CA THR A 62 19.23 -2.56 -9.89
C THR A 62 19.89 -1.98 -11.14
N ILE A 63 20.92 -1.14 -10.94
CA ILE A 63 21.77 -0.67 -12.03
C ILE A 63 22.40 -1.84 -12.80
N GLY A 64 22.77 -2.91 -12.11
CA GLY A 64 23.30 -4.13 -12.73
C GLY A 64 22.30 -4.87 -13.64
N ASN A 65 21.01 -4.61 -13.47
CA ASN A 65 19.94 -5.12 -14.31
C ASN A 65 19.50 -4.12 -15.39
N GLY A 66 20.32 -3.09 -15.67
CA GLY A 66 20.07 -2.12 -16.73
C GLY A 66 19.16 -0.95 -16.35
N ASN A 67 18.74 -0.84 -15.08
CA ASN A 67 17.90 0.27 -14.64
C ASN A 67 18.75 1.54 -14.40
N THR A 68 18.56 2.57 -15.22
CA THR A 68 19.26 3.86 -15.07
C THR A 68 18.56 4.84 -14.14
N ASN A 69 17.48 4.44 -13.49
CA ASN A 69 16.78 5.24 -12.49
C ASN A 69 17.72 5.57 -11.31
N PRO A 70 17.82 6.83 -10.86
CA PRO A 70 18.58 7.20 -9.66
C PRO A 70 18.16 6.45 -8.37
N LEU A 71 16.94 5.90 -8.35
CA LEU A 71 16.40 5.11 -7.25
C LEU A 71 16.58 3.59 -7.43
N ALA A 72 17.31 3.15 -8.46
CA ALA A 72 17.53 1.73 -8.76
C ALA A 72 17.99 0.93 -7.52
N GLY A 73 17.39 -0.25 -7.31
CA GLY A 73 17.65 -1.10 -6.15
C GLY A 73 16.96 -0.68 -4.85
N GLN A 74 16.22 0.43 -4.82
CA GLN A 74 15.48 0.86 -3.64
C GLN A 74 14.02 0.35 -3.68
N PRO A 75 13.40 0.06 -2.53
CA PRO A 75 11.96 -0.18 -2.46
C PRO A 75 11.18 1.09 -2.85
N ALA A 76 10.13 0.90 -3.65
CA ALA A 76 9.35 1.99 -4.23
C ALA A 76 7.91 1.57 -4.55
N PHE A 77 7.05 2.56 -4.72
CA PHE A 77 5.82 2.44 -5.48
C PHE A 77 6.14 2.46 -6.97
N THR A 78 5.65 1.49 -7.72
CA THR A 78 5.95 1.34 -9.15
C THR A 78 4.79 0.69 -9.91
N GLY A 79 4.71 0.90 -11.22
CA GLY A 79 3.73 0.25 -12.07
C GLY A 79 2.44 1.03 -12.22
N THR A 80 1.46 0.35 -12.80
CA THR A 80 0.07 0.76 -12.98
C THR A 80 -0.84 -0.24 -12.28
N ASP A 81 -2.15 0.00 -12.32
CA ASP A 81 -3.10 -1.03 -11.89
C ASP A 81 -3.02 -2.23 -12.84
N GLY A 82 -2.90 -3.44 -12.30
CA GLY A 82 -2.67 -4.65 -13.10
C GLY A 82 -3.68 -4.83 -14.24
N GLY A 83 -3.18 -4.91 -15.48
CA GLY A 83 -4.02 -4.98 -16.69
C GLY A 83 -4.46 -3.63 -17.26
N SER A 84 -4.03 -2.52 -16.65
CA SER A 84 -4.23 -1.14 -17.13
C SER A 84 -2.90 -0.46 -17.43
N VAL A 85 -2.92 0.53 -18.34
CA VAL A 85 -1.80 1.47 -18.57
C VAL A 85 -1.90 2.71 -17.68
N THR A 86 -2.92 2.78 -16.82
CA THR A 86 -3.16 3.86 -15.85
C THR A 86 -3.20 3.30 -14.43
N GLY A 87 -3.06 4.16 -13.43
CA GLY A 87 -3.32 3.82 -12.04
C GLY A 87 -4.73 4.20 -11.58
N SER A 88 -4.93 4.10 -10.27
CA SER A 88 -6.04 4.68 -9.52
C SER A 88 -5.51 5.38 -8.27
N TRP A 89 -6.33 6.22 -7.65
CA TRP A 89 -6.00 6.85 -6.38
C TRP A 89 -6.14 5.85 -5.24
N GLY A 90 -5.08 5.70 -4.45
CA GLY A 90 -5.05 4.88 -3.25
C GLY A 90 -4.45 5.64 -2.07
N ARG A 91 -4.69 5.14 -0.86
CA ARG A 91 -4.15 5.72 0.38
C ARG A 91 -3.03 4.85 0.94
N SER A 92 -1.89 5.46 1.24
CA SER A 92 -0.81 4.86 2.02
C SER A 92 -0.85 5.35 3.45
N ILE A 93 -0.54 4.47 4.42
CA ILE A 93 -0.36 4.86 5.83
C ILE A 93 0.95 4.29 6.37
N VAL A 94 1.75 5.15 7.00
CA VAL A 94 3.07 4.83 7.53
C VAL A 94 3.10 5.04 9.04
N ASN A 95 3.67 4.08 9.76
CA ASN A 95 4.05 4.22 11.16
C ASN A 95 5.39 4.97 11.25
N LEU A 96 5.40 6.15 11.88
CA LEU A 96 6.61 6.97 12.03
C LEU A 96 7.36 6.70 13.33
N ALA A 97 6.79 5.95 14.28
CA ALA A 97 7.41 5.67 15.58
C ALA A 97 8.84 5.08 15.51
N PRO A 98 9.21 4.25 14.50
CA PRO A 98 10.58 3.76 14.38
C PRO A 98 11.62 4.84 14.04
N TYR A 99 11.19 6.03 13.62
CA TYR A 99 12.07 7.11 13.17
C TYR A 99 12.11 8.30 14.13
N ALA A 100 10.95 8.69 14.66
CA ALA A 100 10.80 9.91 15.43
C ALA A 100 9.75 9.74 16.54
N GLY A 101 10.03 10.36 17.68
CA GLY A 101 9.18 10.38 18.86
C GLY A 101 8.55 11.75 19.12
N ALA A 102 7.85 11.85 20.24
CA ALA A 102 7.26 13.10 20.69
C ALA A 102 8.36 14.16 20.96
N GLY A 103 8.17 15.38 20.45
CA GLY A 103 9.13 16.47 20.55
C GLY A 103 10.13 16.56 19.39
N ASP A 104 10.28 15.50 18.59
CA ASP A 104 11.17 15.53 17.43
C ASP A 104 10.62 16.39 16.30
N LYS A 105 11.54 16.94 15.50
CA LYS A 105 11.26 17.69 14.29
C LYS A 105 11.55 16.80 13.09
N ILE A 106 10.57 16.61 12.22
CA ILE A 106 10.71 15.79 11.01
C ILE A 106 10.56 16.62 9.75
N LYS A 107 11.24 16.22 8.69
CA LYS A 107 10.91 16.57 7.31
C LYS A 107 10.66 15.31 6.52
N LEU A 108 9.73 15.37 5.57
CA LEU A 108 9.39 14.29 4.66
C LEU A 108 9.84 14.65 3.26
N ARG A 109 10.33 13.68 2.51
CA ARG A 109 10.68 13.83 1.10
C ARG A 109 10.02 12.70 0.31
N PHE A 110 9.39 13.07 -0.79
CA PHE A 110 8.82 12.16 -1.77
C PHE A 110 9.66 12.29 -3.03
N GLU A 111 10.35 11.22 -3.36
CA GLU A 111 11.35 11.20 -4.42
C GLU A 111 10.85 10.27 -5.52
N ALA A 112 10.64 10.82 -6.71
CA ALA A 112 10.29 10.08 -7.91
C ALA A 112 11.55 9.99 -8.78
N GLY A 113 11.78 8.81 -9.35
CA GLY A 113 12.87 8.57 -10.27
C GLY A 113 12.37 7.79 -11.48
N LYS A 114 13.00 8.05 -12.62
CA LYS A 114 12.70 7.40 -13.89
C LYS A 114 14.00 7.04 -14.60
N ASP A 115 13.97 5.93 -15.31
CA ASP A 115 15.03 5.49 -16.20
C ASP A 115 14.92 6.11 -17.62
N GLY A 116 15.83 5.75 -18.52
CA GLY A 116 15.90 6.33 -19.87
C GLY A 116 14.73 5.97 -20.81
N CYS A 117 13.92 4.95 -20.51
CA CYS A 117 12.92 4.37 -21.42
C CYS A 117 11.53 4.24 -20.74
N GLY A 118 10.54 3.56 -21.36
CA GLY A 118 9.33 3.12 -20.64
C GLY A 118 8.35 4.17 -20.08
N GLY A 119 8.21 5.34 -20.70
CA GLY A 119 7.38 6.43 -20.14
C GLY A 119 5.90 6.08 -19.92
N ILE A 120 5.38 6.42 -18.74
CA ILE A 120 3.94 6.43 -18.44
C ILE A 120 3.55 7.76 -17.76
N THR A 121 2.37 7.86 -17.13
CA THR A 121 1.80 9.13 -16.64
C THR A 121 2.60 9.77 -15.50
N GLY A 122 3.12 8.98 -14.55
CA GLY A 122 3.91 9.45 -13.41
C GLY A 122 3.33 9.10 -12.04
N TRP A 123 3.77 9.85 -11.02
CA TRP A 123 3.33 9.70 -9.63
C TRP A 123 2.77 11.02 -9.11
N TYR A 124 1.51 10.99 -8.64
CA TYR A 124 0.79 12.14 -8.10
C TYR A 124 0.41 11.87 -6.66
N MET A 125 0.30 12.92 -5.86
CA MET A 125 0.00 12.84 -4.43
C MET A 125 -0.98 13.93 -4.02
N ASP A 126 -1.81 13.61 -3.04
CA ASP A 126 -2.73 14.54 -2.39
C ASP A 126 -2.97 14.16 -0.92
N ASP A 127 -3.65 15.04 -0.17
CA ASP A 127 -4.15 14.78 1.18
C ASP A 127 -3.10 14.24 2.18
N LEU A 128 -1.88 14.77 2.14
CA LEU A 128 -0.82 14.45 3.10
C LEU A 128 -1.18 14.96 4.51
N SER A 129 -1.22 14.04 5.47
CA SER A 129 -1.39 14.35 6.89
C SER A 129 -0.41 13.60 7.76
N VAL A 130 0.12 14.29 8.78
CA VAL A 130 0.82 13.67 9.91
C VAL A 130 -0.10 13.79 11.12
N TYR A 131 -0.43 12.66 11.71
CA TYR A 131 -1.44 12.56 12.76
C TYR A 131 -1.02 11.56 13.83
N SER A 132 -1.73 11.57 14.95
CA SER A 132 -1.64 10.51 15.95
C SER A 132 -3.02 9.97 16.25
N CYS A 133 -3.12 8.66 16.42
CA CYS A 133 -4.31 8.09 17.03
C CYS A 133 -4.08 8.09 18.54
N PRO A 134 -5.02 8.60 19.36
CA PRO A 134 -5.02 8.23 20.76
C PRO A 134 -5.07 6.69 20.80
N THR A 135 -4.23 6.10 21.64
CA THR A 135 -4.28 4.66 21.92
C THR A 135 -5.74 4.26 22.09
N PRO A 136 -6.25 3.20 21.42
CA PRO A 136 -7.60 2.72 21.71
C PRO A 136 -7.71 2.63 23.22
N CYS A 137 -8.70 3.31 23.80
CA CYS A 137 -8.95 3.27 25.23
C CYS A 137 -8.75 1.83 25.67
N ALA A 138 -7.84 1.60 26.61
CA ALA A 138 -7.63 0.28 27.20
C ALA A 138 -9.02 -0.32 27.39
N CYS A 139 -9.27 -1.44 26.72
CA CYS A 139 -10.46 -2.23 26.99
C CYS A 139 -10.46 -2.37 28.51
N ILE A 140 -11.44 -1.78 29.19
CA ILE A 140 -11.60 -2.06 30.61
C ILE A 140 -11.87 -3.56 30.63
N GLU A 141 -10.88 -4.36 31.00
CA GLU A 141 -11.15 -5.73 31.40
C GLU A 141 -12.27 -5.67 32.44
N PRO A 142 -13.36 -6.46 32.29
CA PRO A 142 -14.42 -6.45 33.28
C PRO A 142 -13.84 -6.88 34.64
N GLY A 143 -13.55 -5.90 35.51
CA GLY A 143 -13.06 -6.15 36.86
C GLY A 143 -12.13 -5.12 37.52
N GLN A 144 -11.61 -4.10 36.82
CA GLN A 144 -10.71 -3.13 37.46
C GLN A 144 -11.46 -1.89 38.02
N PRO A 145 -11.32 -1.55 39.33
CA PRO A 145 -11.96 -0.37 39.90
C PRO A 145 -11.36 0.92 39.31
N ARG A 146 -12.25 1.81 38.85
CA ARG A 146 -11.86 3.11 38.29
C ARG A 146 -11.39 4.05 39.39
N VAL A 147 -10.09 4.09 39.63
CA VAL A 147 -9.45 5.18 40.41
C VAL A 147 -8.73 6.12 39.44
N GLY A 148 -9.32 7.29 39.19
CA GLY A 148 -8.58 8.51 38.85
C GLY A 148 -8.06 8.73 37.42
N GLN A 149 -8.35 7.89 36.41
CA GLN A 149 -7.86 8.18 35.05
C GLN A 149 -8.70 9.25 34.34
N ARG A 150 -8.14 10.46 34.27
CA ARG A 150 -8.61 11.54 33.38
C ARG A 150 -8.55 11.05 31.93
N ARG A 151 -9.65 11.23 31.19
CA ARG A 151 -9.76 10.95 29.75
C ARG A 151 -8.63 11.69 29.01
N PRO A 152 -7.84 11.06 28.13
CA PRO A 152 -6.94 11.81 27.26
C PRO A 152 -7.81 12.62 26.28
N LEU A 153 -7.90 13.93 26.52
CA LEU A 153 -8.39 14.92 25.57
C LEU A 153 -7.22 15.27 24.66
N GLY A 154 -7.21 14.79 23.42
CA GLY A 154 -6.22 15.22 22.44
C GLY A 154 -6.03 14.29 21.25
N ALA A 155 -7.00 14.24 20.34
CA ALA A 155 -6.69 13.88 18.96
C ALA A 155 -6.24 15.18 18.26
N PHE A 156 -4.93 15.35 18.12
CA PHE A 156 -4.37 16.47 17.36
C PHE A 156 -4.20 16.06 15.90
N PHE A 157 -4.91 16.75 15.00
CA PHE A 157 -4.76 16.61 13.56
C PHE A 157 -3.96 17.79 13.03
N LEU A 158 -2.75 17.53 12.51
CA LEU A 158 -2.09 18.49 11.63
C LEU A 158 -2.46 18.12 10.20
N VAL A 159 -3.38 18.90 9.63
CA VAL A 159 -3.72 18.80 8.21
C VAL A 159 -2.93 19.89 7.48
N LEU A 160 -1.96 19.49 6.67
CA LEU A 160 -1.26 20.41 5.79
C LEU A 160 -2.11 20.54 4.52
N ARG A 161 -2.95 21.57 4.44
CA ARG A 161 -3.63 21.93 3.19
C ARG A 161 -2.77 22.92 2.41
N ASN A 162 -2.73 22.76 1.09
CA ASN A 162 -2.04 23.68 0.21
C ASN A 162 -2.77 25.03 0.24
N GLY A 163 -2.22 26.01 0.97
CA GLY A 163 -2.82 27.33 1.21
C GLY A 163 -2.90 27.70 2.69
N GLY A 164 -1.77 28.13 3.26
CA GLY A 164 -1.72 28.89 4.52
C GLY A 164 -1.93 28.07 5.80
N THR A 165 -0.90 28.05 6.63
CA THR A 165 -0.90 27.49 7.99
C THR A 165 -2.00 28.17 8.83
N ARG A 166 -3.08 27.44 9.15
CA ARG A 166 -4.05 27.89 10.16
C ARG A 166 -4.18 26.83 11.26
N VAL A 167 -3.50 27.08 12.37
CA VAL A 167 -3.73 26.39 13.64
C VAL A 167 -4.86 27.15 14.34
N THR A 168 -6.07 26.61 14.35
CA THR A 168 -7.13 27.09 15.26
C THR A 168 -7.91 25.92 15.81
N GLY A 169 -7.82 25.72 17.13
CA GLY A 169 -8.80 24.95 17.89
C GLY A 169 -10.16 25.65 17.90
N THR A 170 -11.21 24.85 18.09
CA THR A 170 -12.67 25.15 18.13
C THR A 170 -13.41 24.90 16.80
N PRO A 171 -14.51 24.11 16.78
CA PRO A 171 -15.17 23.69 15.56
C PRO A 171 -15.97 24.85 14.97
N MET A 172 -15.59 25.32 13.78
CA MET A 172 -16.46 26.22 13.00
C MET A 172 -17.11 25.45 11.86
N LEU A 173 -18.44 25.46 11.94
CA LEU A 173 -19.40 25.06 10.93
C LEU A 173 -19.03 25.69 9.58
N ALA A 174 -18.79 24.85 8.58
CA ALA A 174 -18.36 25.27 7.25
C ALA A 174 -19.52 25.93 6.50
N ALA A 175 -19.43 27.25 6.23
CA ALA A 175 -20.19 27.85 5.15
C ALA A 175 -19.52 27.44 3.81
N ARG A 176 -20.17 26.55 3.05
CA ARG A 176 -19.72 26.10 1.72
C ARG A 176 -20.53 26.82 0.63
N SER A 177 -19.88 27.22 -0.47
CA SER A 177 -20.57 27.83 -1.61
C SER A 177 -21.38 26.78 -2.39
N LYS A 178 -22.55 27.18 -2.91
CA LYS A 178 -23.53 26.31 -3.56
C LYS A 178 -23.02 25.57 -4.81
N ALA A 179 -21.89 25.98 -5.39
CA ALA A 179 -21.30 25.35 -6.57
C ALA A 179 -20.56 24.03 -6.24
N GLN A 180 -19.95 23.91 -5.06
CA GLN A 180 -19.20 22.71 -4.68
C GLN A 180 -20.10 21.57 -4.20
N ALA A 181 -21.26 21.90 -3.60
CA ALA A 181 -22.23 20.90 -3.13
C ALA A 181 -22.84 20.06 -4.27
N ALA A 182 -22.90 20.60 -5.50
CA ALA A 182 -23.43 19.86 -6.65
C ALA A 182 -22.40 18.86 -7.23
N VAL A 183 -21.10 19.11 -7.06
CA VAL A 183 -20.03 18.20 -7.48
C VAL A 183 -19.87 17.04 -6.49
N ASP A 184 -20.02 17.32 -5.19
CA ASP A 184 -19.92 16.32 -4.12
C ASP A 184 -21.02 15.25 -4.22
N VAL A 185 -22.25 15.61 -4.62
CA VAL A 185 -23.37 14.65 -4.80
C VAL A 185 -23.14 13.73 -6.01
N ALA A 186 -22.49 14.21 -7.07
CA ALA A 186 -22.15 13.39 -8.22
C ALA A 186 -20.99 12.41 -7.95
N ASP A 187 -20.05 12.80 -7.07
CA ASP A 187 -18.89 11.99 -6.69
C ASP A 187 -19.23 10.90 -5.67
N GLU A 188 -20.14 11.17 -4.72
CA GLU A 188 -20.63 10.17 -3.76
C GLU A 188 -21.41 9.04 -4.45
N GLY A 189 -22.22 9.37 -5.47
CA GLY A 189 -22.88 8.37 -6.31
C GLY A 189 -21.90 7.51 -7.15
N ARG A 190 -20.72 8.04 -7.50
CA ARG A 190 -19.67 7.31 -8.23
C ARG A 190 -18.85 6.42 -7.29
N ARG A 191 -18.63 6.84 -6.03
CA ARG A 191 -17.99 6.04 -4.97
C ARG A 191 -18.79 4.78 -4.62
N ASP A 192 -20.12 4.86 -4.57
CA ASP A 192 -21.00 3.71 -4.31
C ASP A 192 -21.05 2.70 -5.47
N LEU A 193 -20.96 3.19 -6.72
CA LEU A 193 -20.84 2.33 -7.90
C LEU A 193 -19.47 1.63 -7.95
N HIS A 194 -18.38 2.30 -7.57
CA HIS A 194 -17.04 1.73 -7.57
C HIS A 194 -16.82 0.68 -6.47
N ALA A 195 -17.40 0.89 -5.27
CA ALA A 195 -17.39 -0.10 -4.19
C ALA A 195 -18.13 -1.40 -4.57
N ARG A 196 -19.22 -1.28 -5.33
CA ARG A 196 -19.98 -2.43 -5.84
C ARG A 196 -19.22 -3.21 -6.92
N ASP A 197 -18.51 -2.51 -7.81
CA ASP A 197 -17.74 -3.13 -8.90
C ASP A 197 -16.48 -3.86 -8.37
N GLN A 198 -15.80 -3.29 -7.39
CA GLN A 198 -14.66 -3.91 -6.69
C GLN A 198 -15.06 -5.22 -5.98
N THR A 199 -16.26 -5.27 -5.39
CA THR A 199 -16.81 -6.49 -4.77
C THR A 199 -17.10 -7.57 -5.81
N PHE A 200 -17.58 -7.19 -7.01
CA PHE A 200 -17.84 -8.11 -8.11
C PHE A 200 -16.54 -8.68 -8.71
N GLU A 201 -15.50 -7.87 -8.90
CA GLU A 201 -14.22 -8.36 -9.42
C GLU A 201 -13.47 -9.24 -8.42
N PHE A 202 -13.53 -8.93 -7.12
CA PHE A 202 -13.01 -9.83 -6.08
C PHE A 202 -13.71 -11.20 -6.11
N THR A 203 -15.03 -11.21 -6.30
CA THR A 203 -15.82 -12.45 -6.42
C THR A 203 -15.46 -13.23 -7.69
N ARG A 204 -15.19 -12.56 -8.82
CA ARG A 204 -14.71 -13.22 -10.06
C ARG A 204 -13.29 -13.73 -9.92
N GLN A 205 -12.41 -13.02 -9.20
CA GLN A 205 -11.04 -13.44 -8.96
C GLN A 205 -10.98 -14.68 -8.07
N LEU A 206 -11.82 -14.73 -7.03
CA LEU A 206 -11.99 -15.91 -6.17
C LEU A 206 -12.58 -17.10 -6.95
N ALA A 207 -13.57 -16.87 -7.83
CA ALA A 207 -14.15 -17.91 -8.68
C ALA A 207 -13.15 -18.46 -9.72
N ARG A 208 -12.25 -17.62 -10.25
CA ARG A 208 -11.15 -18.03 -11.15
C ARG A 208 -10.13 -18.90 -10.42
N GLN A 209 -9.77 -18.54 -9.18
CA GLN A 209 -8.85 -19.35 -8.36
C GLN A 209 -9.46 -20.71 -7.96
N LEU A 210 -10.74 -20.74 -7.62
CA LEU A 210 -11.45 -21.99 -7.32
C LEU A 210 -11.55 -22.92 -8.54
N LYS A 211 -11.79 -22.38 -9.74
CA LYS A 211 -11.77 -23.17 -10.99
C LYS A 211 -10.36 -23.70 -11.32
N GLY A 212 -9.31 -22.91 -11.09
CA GLY A 212 -7.92 -23.35 -11.26
C GLY A 212 -7.55 -24.48 -10.30
N LEU A 213 -7.98 -24.41 -9.05
CA LEU A 213 -7.79 -25.47 -8.05
C LEU A 213 -8.55 -26.77 -8.39
N GLN A 214 -9.74 -26.67 -8.99
CA GLN A 214 -10.47 -27.85 -9.47
C GLN A 214 -9.82 -28.48 -10.70
N GLN A 215 -9.25 -27.69 -11.62
CA GLN A 215 -8.48 -28.24 -12.75
C GLN A 215 -7.18 -28.91 -12.30
N LEU A 216 -6.46 -28.35 -11.32
CA LEU A 216 -5.25 -28.96 -10.75
C LEU A 216 -5.53 -30.29 -10.02
N ARG A 217 -6.71 -30.44 -9.40
CA ARG A 217 -7.17 -31.72 -8.84
C ARG A 217 -7.54 -32.74 -9.93
N GLY A 218 -8.13 -32.31 -11.05
CA GLY A 218 -8.43 -33.16 -12.21
C GLY A 218 -7.17 -33.67 -12.92
N VAL A 219 -6.13 -32.84 -13.02
CA VAL A 219 -4.84 -33.22 -13.63
C VAL A 219 -4.10 -34.25 -12.77
N HIS A 220 -4.11 -34.11 -11.43
CA HIS A 220 -3.55 -35.15 -10.54
C HIS A 220 -4.27 -36.50 -10.66
N ALA A 221 -5.59 -36.51 -10.86
CA ALA A 221 -6.36 -37.73 -11.07
C ALA A 221 -6.04 -38.41 -12.43
N ALA A 222 -5.80 -37.62 -13.48
CA ALA A 222 -5.46 -38.13 -14.81
C ALA A 222 -4.03 -38.70 -14.90
N VAL A 223 -3.06 -38.11 -14.19
CA VAL A 223 -1.67 -38.61 -14.13
C VAL A 223 -1.58 -39.94 -13.37
N GLY A 224 -2.42 -40.14 -12.34
CA GLY A 224 -2.51 -41.43 -11.63
C GLY A 224 -3.08 -42.58 -12.48
N ALA A 225 -3.95 -42.29 -13.45
CA ALA A 225 -4.57 -43.30 -14.31
C ALA A 225 -3.66 -43.78 -15.46
N GLN A 226 -2.70 -42.95 -15.92
CA GLN A 226 -1.75 -43.30 -16.99
C GLN A 226 -0.60 -44.20 -16.51
N GLN A 227 -0.23 -44.16 -15.23
CA GLN A 227 0.79 -45.07 -14.67
C GLN A 227 0.29 -46.50 -14.40
N GLY A 228 -1.03 -46.73 -14.45
CA GLY A 228 -1.64 -48.05 -14.20
C GLY A 228 -1.83 -48.94 -15.44
N LYS A 229 -1.51 -48.49 -16.66
CA LYS A 229 -1.90 -49.18 -17.91
C LYS A 229 -0.74 -49.64 -18.80
N GLY A 230 0.43 -49.88 -18.20
CA GLY A 230 1.66 -50.26 -18.91
C GLY A 230 2.37 -51.48 -18.32
N ARG A 231 1.65 -52.55 -17.98
CA ARG A 231 2.22 -53.90 -17.81
C ARG A 231 1.17 -54.93 -18.18
N ASP A 232 1.17 -55.39 -19.42
CA ASP A 232 0.64 -56.71 -19.72
C ASP A 232 1.61 -57.46 -20.62
N LEU A 233 2.01 -58.63 -20.15
CA LEU A 233 3.03 -59.52 -20.69
C LEU A 233 2.30 -60.55 -21.56
N GLY A 234 2.35 -60.39 -22.88
CA GLY A 234 1.90 -61.41 -23.84
C GLY A 234 3.08 -62.27 -24.30
N GLY A 235 3.19 -63.48 -23.77
CA GLY A 235 4.25 -64.43 -24.09
C GLY A 235 4.21 -65.01 -25.50
N VAL A 236 5.38 -65.40 -26.00
CA VAL A 236 5.54 -66.42 -27.03
C VAL A 236 6.55 -67.45 -26.51
N LYS A 237 6.10 -68.70 -26.43
CA LYS A 237 6.85 -69.87 -25.98
C LYS A 237 7.76 -70.38 -27.11
N SER A 238 8.97 -70.76 -26.70
CA SER A 238 9.80 -71.90 -27.14
C SER A 238 9.92 -72.25 -28.63
N GLU A 239 11.17 -72.32 -29.10
CA GLU A 239 11.70 -73.59 -29.61
C GLU A 239 13.21 -73.69 -29.36
N VAL A 240 13.65 -74.92 -29.12
CA VAL A 240 15.00 -75.38 -28.78
C VAL A 240 15.58 -75.98 -30.05
N GLU A 241 16.83 -75.69 -30.40
CA GLU A 241 17.84 -76.73 -30.68
C GLU A 241 19.23 -76.12 -30.88
N ALA A 242 20.22 -76.85 -30.38
CA ALA A 242 21.65 -76.60 -30.49
C ALA A 242 22.21 -77.39 -31.68
N VAL A 243 23.15 -76.79 -32.43
CA VAL A 243 24.52 -77.25 -32.75
C VAL A 243 25.31 -76.05 -33.25
#